data_AF-A0AAD5DL29-F1
#
_entry.id   AF-A0AAD5DL29-F1
#
_cell.length_a   1.000
_cell.length_b   1.000
_cell.length_c   1.000
_cell.angle_alpha   90.00
_cell.angle_beta   90.00
_cell.angle_gamma   90.00
#
_symmetry.space_group_name_H-M   'P 1'
#
loop_
_entity.id
_entity.type
_entity.pdbx_description
1 polymer ?
#
loop_
_entity_poly.entity_id
_entity_poly.type
_entity_poly.pdbx_seq_one_letter_code
_entity_poly.pdbx_strand_id
1 'polypeptide(L)'
;MTTRARARTSRASGTPLMLAQLPDEVLLHTLGFIDFRERQRVALVSKRFAALCGSPALLRESEIYLCTFADADSAAAWLLRHARHVRRLELEIEDVEDVGPAASIATAIATCFAVAGAAAQLDELCVIVEFDLHTRSGCALCARCGGLA
;
A
#
# COMPACT_ATOMS: atom_id res chain seq x y z
N MET A 1 -44.75 -37.66 22.47
CA MET A 1 -44.92 -36.28 22.97
C MET A 1 -43.54 -35.65 23.09
N THR A 2 -43.13 -34.83 22.11
CA THR A 2 -41.80 -34.21 22.08
C THR A 2 -41.94 -32.70 22.08
N THR A 3 -41.60 -32.08 23.20
CA THR A 3 -41.70 -30.64 23.45
C THR A 3 -40.50 -29.92 22.84
N ARG A 4 -40.72 -29.12 21.80
CA ARG A 4 -39.67 -28.23 21.24
C ARG A 4 -39.56 -26.97 22.08
N ALA A 5 -38.47 -26.86 22.84
CA ALA A 5 -38.09 -25.61 23.50
C ALA A 5 -37.64 -24.59 22.44
N ARG A 6 -38.35 -23.45 22.35
CA ARG A 6 -37.93 -22.30 21.55
C ARG A 6 -36.82 -21.56 22.29
N ALA A 7 -35.63 -21.51 21.69
CA ALA A 7 -34.57 -20.62 22.13
C ALA A 7 -35.05 -19.16 21.98
N ARG A 8 -35.12 -18.44 23.10
CA ARG A 8 -35.29 -16.99 23.13
C ARG A 8 -33.97 -16.36 22.71
N THR A 9 -33.89 -15.89 21.48
CA THR A 9 -32.86 -14.95 21.05
C THR A 9 -33.08 -13.64 21.81
N SER A 10 -32.31 -13.45 22.87
CA SER A 10 -32.18 -12.17 23.55
C SER A 10 -31.57 -11.17 22.55
N ARG A 11 -32.37 -10.21 22.07
CA ARG A 11 -31.85 -9.05 21.36
C ARG A 11 -31.16 -8.18 22.41
N ALA A 12 -29.85 -8.33 22.55
CA ALA A 12 -29.05 -7.37 23.28
C ALA A 12 -29.27 -5.99 22.64
N SER A 13 -29.87 -5.08 23.38
CA SER A 13 -29.92 -3.65 23.07
C SER A 13 -28.53 -3.05 23.28
N GLY A 14 -27.57 -3.49 22.47
CA GLY A 14 -26.21 -2.97 22.48
C GLY A 14 -26.19 -1.67 21.69
N THR A 15 -25.72 -0.60 22.33
CA THR A 15 -25.30 0.61 21.65
C THR A 15 -24.40 0.20 20.47
N PRO A 16 -24.59 0.75 19.26
CA PRO A 16 -23.77 0.38 18.12
C PRO A 16 -22.30 0.55 18.49
N LEU A 17 -21.53 -0.55 18.43
CA LEU A 17 -20.08 -0.49 18.63
C LEU A 17 -19.51 0.42 17.54
N MET A 18 -19.01 1.57 17.93
CA MET A 18 -18.37 2.48 16.99
C MET A 18 -16.95 1.99 16.72
N LEU A 19 -16.52 2.06 15.47
CA LEU A 19 -15.16 1.71 15.06
C LEU A 19 -14.09 2.44 15.92
N ALA A 20 -14.40 3.66 16.37
CA ALA A 20 -13.56 4.45 17.26
C ALA A 20 -13.31 3.83 18.65
N GLN A 21 -14.14 2.89 19.09
CA GLN A 21 -14.01 2.24 20.40
C GLN A 21 -13.14 0.98 20.37
N LEU A 22 -12.77 0.50 19.17
CA LEU A 22 -11.88 -0.65 19.03
C LEU A 22 -10.46 -0.30 19.47
N PRO A 23 -9.70 -1.23 20.07
CA PRO A 23 -8.26 -1.06 20.31
C PRO A 23 -7.46 -0.89 19.01
N ASP A 24 -6.31 -0.23 19.10
CA ASP A 24 -5.42 0.01 17.95
C ASP A 24 -4.95 -1.29 17.30
N GLU A 25 -4.72 -2.35 18.08
CA GLU A 25 -4.28 -3.65 17.58
C GLU A 25 -5.34 -4.31 16.70
N VAL A 26 -6.62 -4.17 17.07
CA VAL A 26 -7.75 -4.71 16.30
C VAL A 26 -7.93 -3.91 15.00
N LEU A 27 -7.81 -2.58 15.08
CA LEU A 27 -7.86 -1.73 13.89
C LEU A 27 -6.69 -2.04 12.96
N LEU A 28 -5.48 -2.17 13.49
CA LEU A 28 -4.28 -2.50 12.74
C LEU A 28 -4.42 -3.85 12.04
N HIS A 29 -4.92 -4.87 12.75
CA HIS A 29 -5.20 -6.18 12.16
C HIS A 29 -6.25 -6.08 11.04
N THR A 30 -7.31 -5.30 11.24
CA THR A 30 -8.35 -5.09 10.24
C THR A 30 -7.81 -4.37 8.99
N LEU A 31 -6.97 -3.34 9.18
CA LEU A 31 -6.31 -2.61 8.10
C LEU A 31 -5.33 -3.50 7.30
N GLY A 32 -4.85 -4.59 7.90
CA GLY A 32 -4.00 -5.57 7.22
C GLY A 32 -4.72 -6.38 6.14
N PHE A 33 -6.06 -6.40 6.14
CA PHE A 33 -6.86 -7.15 5.15
C PHE A 33 -7.27 -6.32 3.92
N ILE A 34 -7.08 -5.00 3.97
CA ILE A 34 -7.39 -4.11 2.85
C ILE A 34 -6.11 -3.74 2.11
N ASP A 35 -6.25 -3.41 0.83
CA ASP A 35 -5.10 -3.08 -0.02
C ASP A 35 -4.48 -1.73 0.35
N PHE A 36 -3.30 -1.43 -0.21
CA PHE A 36 -2.58 -0.20 0.11
C PHE A 36 -3.36 1.06 -0.30
N ARG A 37 -4.08 1.02 -1.42
CA ARG A 37 -4.88 2.15 -1.93
C ARG A 37 -6.08 2.44 -1.03
N GLU A 38 -6.76 1.41 -0.55
CA GLU A 38 -7.83 1.49 0.45
C GLU A 38 -7.29 2.04 1.77
N ARG A 39 -6.11 1.58 2.22
CA ARG A 39 -5.45 2.13 3.42
C ARG A 39 -5.16 3.63 3.29
N GLN A 40 -4.73 4.10 2.13
CA GLN A 40 -4.52 5.54 1.90
C GLN A 40 -5.82 6.33 2.06
N ARG A 41 -6.95 5.81 1.57
CA ARG A 41 -8.27 6.44 1.77
C ARG A 41 -8.68 6.43 3.24
N VAL A 42 -8.46 5.33 3.93
CA VAL A 42 -8.76 5.21 5.38
C VAL A 42 -7.91 6.16 6.21
N ALA A 43 -6.65 6.40 5.84
CA ALA A 43 -5.78 7.36 6.50
C ALA A 43 -6.36 8.78 6.52
N LEU A 44 -7.19 9.15 5.54
CA LEU A 44 -7.83 10.48 5.47
C LEU A 44 -9.02 10.63 6.43
N VAL A 45 -9.54 9.54 6.99
CA VAL A 45 -10.73 9.55 7.86
C VAL A 45 -10.44 10.20 9.21
N SER A 46 -9.25 9.94 9.79
CA SER A 46 -8.84 10.56 11.06
C SER A 46 -7.33 10.48 11.26
N LYS A 47 -6.80 11.35 12.15
CA LYS A 47 -5.38 11.30 12.55
C LYS A 47 -4.97 9.94 13.13
N ARG A 48 -5.90 9.24 13.81
CA ARG A 48 -5.66 7.90 14.35
C ARG A 48 -5.47 6.88 13.23
N PHE A 49 -6.33 6.90 12.22
CA PHE A 49 -6.18 6.03 11.05
C PHE A 49 -4.92 6.38 10.25
N ALA A 50 -4.59 7.66 10.09
CA ALA A 50 -3.33 8.06 9.45
C ALA A 50 -2.11 7.45 10.16
N ALA A 51 -2.07 7.51 11.49
CA ALA A 51 -0.98 6.92 12.28
C ALA A 51 -0.93 5.37 12.13
N LEU A 52 -2.08 4.71 12.17
CA LEU A 52 -2.16 3.25 12.02
C LEU A 52 -1.75 2.78 10.62
N CYS A 53 -2.24 3.43 9.56
CA CYS A 53 -1.86 3.15 8.18
C CYS A 53 -0.36 3.38 7.92
N GLY A 54 0.27 4.29 8.66
CA GLY A 54 1.72 4.54 8.61
C GLY A 54 2.56 3.60 9.48
N SER A 55 1.96 2.59 10.12
CA SER A 55 2.68 1.69 11.02
C SER A 55 3.63 0.75 10.26
N PRO A 56 4.80 0.40 10.82
CA PRO A 56 5.76 -0.48 10.16
C PRO A 56 5.19 -1.84 9.73
N ALA A 57 4.17 -2.35 10.45
CA ALA A 57 3.55 -3.64 10.13
C ALA A 57 2.80 -3.61 8.80
N LEU A 58 2.10 -2.50 8.50
CA LEU A 58 1.31 -2.36 7.27
C LEU A 58 2.13 -1.87 6.07
N LEU A 59 3.32 -1.31 6.31
CA LEU A 59 4.19 -0.78 5.25
C LEU A 59 5.19 -1.81 4.71
N ARG A 60 5.24 -3.02 5.27
CA ARG A 60 6.15 -4.08 4.81
C ARG A 60 5.95 -4.41 3.34
N GLU A 61 4.71 -4.39 2.89
CA GLU A 61 4.32 -4.64 1.52
C GLU A 61 3.58 -3.39 1.03
N SER A 62 4.18 -2.71 0.06
CA SER A 62 3.67 -1.45 -0.48
C SER A 62 3.59 -1.52 -1.99
N GLU A 63 2.47 -1.05 -2.51
CA GLU A 63 2.16 -0.99 -3.93
C GLU A 63 1.92 0.47 -4.28
N ILE A 64 2.72 1.01 -5.21
CA ILE A 64 2.69 2.42 -5.57
C ILE A 64 2.41 2.52 -7.06
N TYR A 65 1.34 3.22 -7.40
CA TYR A 65 0.94 3.54 -8.76
C TYR A 65 1.51 4.90 -9.14
N LEU A 66 2.18 4.97 -10.29
CA LEU A 66 2.79 6.16 -10.85
C LEU A 66 2.10 6.47 -12.19
N CYS A 67 1.14 7.39 -12.17
CA CYS A 67 0.43 7.84 -13.37
C CYS A 67 1.00 9.18 -13.89
N THR A 68 1.66 9.94 -13.03
CA THR A 68 2.19 11.29 -13.33
C THR A 68 3.58 11.50 -12.74
N PHE A 69 4.29 12.54 -13.21
CA PHE A 69 5.56 12.96 -12.61
C PHE A 69 5.43 13.32 -11.13
N ALA A 70 4.32 13.96 -10.75
CA ALA A 70 4.07 14.35 -9.36
C ALA A 70 3.87 13.13 -8.44
N ASP A 71 3.37 12.01 -8.98
CA ASP A 71 3.27 10.76 -8.24
C ASP A 71 4.65 10.20 -7.91
N ALA A 72 5.60 10.29 -8.84
CA ALA A 72 6.95 9.81 -8.62
C ALA A 72 7.71 10.63 -7.56
N ASP A 73 7.55 11.95 -7.56
CA ASP A 73 8.08 12.81 -6.48
C ASP A 73 7.42 12.48 -5.13
N SER A 74 6.10 12.28 -5.14
CA SER A 74 5.34 11.90 -3.94
C SER A 74 5.77 10.54 -3.40
N ALA A 75 6.02 9.57 -4.29
CA ALA A 75 6.52 8.24 -3.98
C ALA A 75 7.93 8.30 -3.41
N ALA A 76 8.84 9.07 -4.01
CA ALA A 76 10.19 9.27 -3.50
C ALA A 76 10.17 9.90 -2.09
N ALA A 77 9.36 10.94 -1.89
CA ALA A 77 9.19 11.57 -0.57
C ALA A 77 8.60 10.62 0.47
N TRP A 78 7.68 9.74 0.07
CA TRP A 78 7.12 8.71 0.92
C TRP A 78 8.16 7.65 1.28
N LEU A 79 8.90 7.15 0.29
CA LEU A 79 9.98 6.18 0.49
C LEU A 79 11.08 6.75 1.41
N LEU A 80 11.44 8.03 1.27
CA LEU A 80 12.41 8.66 2.18
C LEU A 80 11.99 8.58 3.66
N ARG A 81 10.69 8.62 3.94
CA ARG A 81 10.16 8.51 5.30
C ARG A 81 9.98 7.07 5.78
N HIS A 82 9.66 6.15 4.87
CA HIS A 82 9.13 4.83 5.23
C HIS A 82 9.95 3.65 4.72
N ALA A 83 10.93 3.83 3.83
CA ALA A 83 11.66 2.75 3.16
C ALA A 83 12.32 1.76 4.14
N ARG A 84 12.73 2.21 5.34
CA ARG A 84 13.26 1.34 6.41
C ARG A 84 12.26 0.31 6.96
N HIS A 85 11.00 0.40 6.57
CA HIS A 85 9.95 -0.54 6.97
C HIS A 85 9.44 -1.37 5.80
N VAL A 86 9.81 -1.01 4.56
CA VAL A 86 9.35 -1.66 3.33
C VAL A 86 10.27 -2.85 3.03
N ARG A 87 9.66 -4.03 2.86
CA ARG A 87 10.32 -5.29 2.53
C ARG A 87 10.04 -5.71 1.10
N ARG A 88 8.81 -5.48 0.64
CA ARG A 88 8.41 -5.65 -0.76
C ARG A 88 7.82 -4.35 -1.27
N LEU A 89 8.38 -3.85 -2.36
CA LEU A 89 7.87 -2.69 -3.08
C LEU A 89 7.45 -3.12 -4.48
N GLU A 90 6.20 -2.80 -4.82
CA GLU A 90 5.65 -2.96 -6.16
C GLU A 90 5.40 -1.57 -6.73
N LEU A 91 6.03 -1.25 -7.86
CA LEU A 91 5.83 -0.01 -8.59
C LEU A 91 5.09 -0.32 -9.88
N GLU A 92 3.88 0.21 -10.01
CA GLU A 92 3.10 0.13 -11.23
C GLU A 92 3.17 1.47 -11.94
N ILE A 93 3.62 1.46 -13.19
CA ILE A 93 3.79 2.65 -14.01
C ILE A 93 2.81 2.54 -15.16
N GLU A 94 1.83 3.44 -15.16
CA GLU A 94 0.85 3.59 -16.23
C GLU A 94 1.40 4.56 -17.29
N ASP A 95 0.95 4.44 -18.53
CA ASP A 95 1.43 5.26 -19.64
C ASP A 95 1.20 6.76 -19.33
N VAL A 96 2.30 7.47 -19.07
CA VAL A 96 2.26 8.86 -18.66
C VAL A 96 2.00 9.68 -19.92
N GLU A 97 0.73 9.94 -20.23
CA GLU A 97 0.32 10.78 -21.36
C GLU A 97 0.84 12.23 -21.25
N ASP A 98 1.36 12.61 -20.07
CA ASP A 98 1.95 13.92 -19.84
C ASP A 98 3.33 14.01 -20.53
N VAL A 99 3.41 14.86 -21.55
CA VAL A 99 4.53 15.01 -22.51
C VAL A 99 5.77 15.65 -21.86
N GLY A 100 6.26 15.06 -20.78
CA GLY A 100 7.59 15.30 -20.27
C GLY A 100 8.63 14.52 -21.09
N PRO A 101 9.89 14.95 -21.12
CA PRO A 101 10.94 14.17 -21.75
C PRO A 101 11.01 12.80 -21.06
N ALA A 102 11.02 11.70 -21.83
CA ALA A 102 11.08 10.32 -21.30
C ALA A 102 12.23 10.10 -20.28
N ALA A 103 13.30 10.89 -20.38
CA ALA A 103 14.39 10.94 -19.41
C ALA A 103 13.95 11.31 -17.98
N SER A 104 12.87 12.09 -17.83
CA SER A 104 12.32 12.51 -16.54
C SER A 104 11.67 11.34 -15.78
N ILE A 105 10.91 10.47 -16.47
CA ILE A 105 10.27 9.30 -15.85
C ILE A 105 11.34 8.33 -15.37
N ALA A 106 12.30 8.02 -16.23
CA ALA A 106 13.42 7.15 -15.89
C ALA A 106 14.22 7.68 -14.68
N THR A 107 14.41 9.01 -14.60
CA THR A 107 15.10 9.65 -13.46
C THR A 107 14.30 9.55 -12.17
N ALA A 108 12.99 9.77 -12.21
CA ALA A 108 12.14 9.69 -11.03
C ALA A 108 12.01 8.24 -10.51
N ILE A 109 11.88 7.27 -11.43
CA ILE A 109 11.94 5.84 -11.12
C ILE A 109 13.30 5.47 -10.52
N ALA A 110 14.40 5.90 -11.13
CA ALA A 110 15.75 5.67 -10.60
C ALA A 110 15.92 6.27 -9.20
N THR A 111 15.30 7.42 -8.93
CA THR A 111 15.28 8.04 -7.60
C THR A 111 14.51 7.19 -6.61
N CYS A 112 13.34 6.67 -6.98
CA CYS A 112 12.58 5.73 -6.14
C CYS A 112 13.41 4.47 -5.81
N PHE A 113 14.12 3.90 -6.78
CA PHE A 113 15.01 2.76 -6.56
C PHE A 113 16.21 3.10 -5.69
N ALA A 114 16.85 4.24 -5.90
CA ALA A 114 17.97 4.69 -5.09
C ALA A 114 17.55 4.85 -3.62
N VAL A 115 16.40 5.45 -3.37
CA VAL A 115 15.86 5.64 -2.02
C VAL A 115 15.47 4.31 -1.38
N ALA A 116 14.78 3.44 -2.12
CA ALA A 116 14.35 2.13 -1.61
C ALA A 116 15.56 1.22 -1.32
N GLY A 117 16.57 1.22 -2.20
CA GLY A 117 17.81 0.47 -2.02
C GLY A 117 18.68 1.00 -0.87
N ALA A 118 18.75 2.32 -0.67
CA ALA A 118 19.52 2.93 0.41
C ALA A 118 19.02 2.53 1.82
N ALA A 119 17.77 2.09 1.94
CA ALA A 119 17.22 1.64 3.21
C ALA A 119 17.75 0.26 3.66
N ALA A 120 18.41 -0.50 2.77
CA ALA A 120 19.01 -1.83 3.03
C ALA A 120 18.04 -2.85 3.70
N GLN A 121 16.73 -2.65 3.57
CA GLN A 121 15.70 -3.55 4.10
C GLN A 121 14.78 -4.11 3.01
N LEU A 122 14.90 -3.63 1.77
CA LEU A 122 14.10 -4.13 0.67
C LEU A 122 14.58 -5.54 0.32
N ASP A 123 13.68 -6.52 0.42
CA ASP A 123 13.92 -7.91 0.05
C ASP A 123 13.53 -8.16 -1.42
N GLU A 124 12.44 -7.50 -1.86
CA GLU A 124 11.87 -7.66 -3.19
C GLU A 124 11.42 -6.32 -3.77
N LEU A 125 11.80 -6.08 -5.02
CA LEU A 125 11.35 -4.96 -5.83
C LEU A 125 10.69 -5.54 -7.08
N CYS A 126 9.42 -5.21 -7.33
CA CYS A 126 8.81 -5.47 -8.63
C CYS A 126 8.37 -4.18 -9.30
N VAL A 127 8.66 -4.09 -10.60
CA VAL A 127 8.37 -2.95 -11.43
C VAL A 127 7.51 -3.46 -12.58
N ILE A 128 6.28 -2.97 -12.64
CA ILE A 128 5.32 -3.32 -13.67
C ILE A 128 5.16 -2.08 -14.52
N VAL A 129 5.50 -2.20 -15.81
CA VAL A 129 5.27 -1.14 -16.78
C VAL A 129 4.15 -1.60 -17.70
N GLU A 130 3.01 -0.94 -17.60
CA GLU A 130 1.89 -1.14 -18.51
C GLU A 130 2.03 -0.15 -19.66
N PHE A 131 2.16 -0.67 -20.88
CA PHE A 131 2.12 0.14 -22.10
C PHE A 131 0.72 0.00 -22.68
N ASP A 132 -0.05 1.10 -22.73
CA ASP A 132 -1.33 1.07 -23.40
C ASP A 132 -1.16 1.17 -24.93
N LEU A 133 -2.24 0.80 -25.63
CA LEU A 133 -2.50 0.88 -27.06
C LEU A 133 -2.22 -0.43 -27.83
N HIS A 134 -3.23 -1.29 -27.85
CA HIS A 134 -3.51 -2.34 -28.85
C HIS A 134 -2.64 -3.60 -28.86
N THR A 135 -1.50 -3.62 -28.15
CA THR A 135 -0.64 -4.80 -27.99
C THR A 135 -0.51 -5.14 -26.52
N ARG A 136 -1.35 -6.06 -26.01
CA ARG A 136 -1.41 -6.51 -24.60
C ARG A 136 -0.08 -7.14 -24.11
N SER A 137 0.96 -6.35 -23.92
CA SER A 137 2.20 -6.85 -23.35
C SER A 137 2.73 -5.85 -22.32
N GLY A 138 2.30 -6.01 -21.07
CA GLY A 138 2.99 -5.43 -19.93
C GLY A 138 4.33 -6.13 -19.71
N CYS A 139 5.36 -5.39 -19.32
CA CYS A 139 6.64 -5.94 -18.92
C CYS A 139 6.75 -5.85 -17.39
N ALA A 140 6.88 -6.99 -16.72
CA ALA A 140 7.18 -7.06 -15.30
C ALA A 140 8.67 -7.38 -15.09
N LEU A 141 9.37 -6.50 -14.40
CA LEU A 141 10.74 -6.70 -13.94
C LEU A 141 10.71 -6.85 -12.41
N CYS A 142 10.83 -8.08 -11.91
CA CYS A 142 11.02 -8.30 -10.49
C CYS A 142 12.50 -8.62 -10.18
N ALA A 143 13.07 -7.90 -9.22
CA ALA A 143 14.41 -8.09 -8.70
C ALA A 143 14.33 -8.46 -7.21
N ARG A 144 15.02 -9.54 -6.83
CA ARG A 144 15.28 -9.85 -5.41
C ARG A 144 16.56 -9.17 -4.99
N CYS A 145 16.50 -8.34 -3.96
CA CYS A 145 17.63 -7.56 -3.47
C CYS A 145 18.59 -8.36 -2.57
N GLY A 146 18.59 -9.69 -2.69
CA GLY A 146 19.29 -10.60 -1.78
C GLY A 146 20.77 -10.23 -1.62
N GLY A 147 21.12 -9.72 -0.43
CA GLY A 147 22.50 -9.67 0.06
C GLY A 147 23.37 -8.48 -0.37
N LEU A 148 22.81 -7.30 -0.67
CA LEU A 148 23.59 -6.06 -0.71
C LEU A 148 23.70 -5.45 0.70
N ALA A 149 24.42 -6.12 1.59
CA ALA A 149 24.87 -5.57 2.86
C ALA A 149 26.35 -5.91 3.03
#